data_AF-A0A7K8AH01-F1
#
_entry.id   AF-A0A7K8AH01-F1
#
_cell.length_a   1.000
_cell.length_b   1.000
_cell.length_c   1.000
_cell.angle_alpha   90.00
_cell.angle_beta   90.00
_cell.angle_gamma   90.00
#
_symmetry.space_group_name_H-M   'P 1'
#
loop_
_entity.id
_entity.type
_entity.pdbx_description
1 polymer ?
#
loop_
_entity_poly.entity_id
_entity_poly.type
_entity_poly.pdbx_seq_one_letter_code
_entity_poly.pdbx_strand_id
1 'polypeptide(L)'
;RCEEEDVEMTEDAYAVLTRIGLETSLRYAMQLITAASLVARKRKVGTPNPEDTAEFGGWDPKTGGQQYMREYQEAFLFNELR
;
A
#
# COMPACT_ATOMS: atom_id res chain seq x y z
N ARG A 1 -10.88 -11.54 -6.42
CA ARG A 1 -9.59 -11.50 -5.69
C ARG A 1 -9.71 -11.69 -4.18
N CYS A 2 -10.48 -10.90 -3.42
CA CYS A 2 -10.65 -11.17 -1.98
C CYS A 2 -11.19 -12.58 -1.71
N GLU A 3 -12.19 -13.03 -2.48
CA GLU A 3 -12.72 -14.41 -2.44
C GLU A 3 -11.67 -15.47 -2.86
N GLU A 4 -10.80 -15.16 -3.83
CA GLU A 4 -9.74 -16.09 -4.27
C GLU A 4 -8.67 -16.28 -3.20
N GLU A 5 -8.42 -15.26 -2.38
CA GLU A 5 -7.40 -15.24 -1.34
C GLU A 5 -7.97 -15.61 0.05
N ASP A 6 -9.25 -16.00 0.13
CA ASP A 6 -9.97 -16.31 1.37
C ASP A 6 -9.89 -15.17 2.41
N VAL A 7 -10.06 -13.92 1.95
CA VAL A 7 -10.04 -12.71 2.78
C VAL A 7 -11.43 -12.10 2.84
N GLU A 8 -12.07 -12.20 4.00
CA GLU A 8 -13.28 -11.42 4.30
C GLU A 8 -12.88 -10.00 4.71
N MET A 9 -13.33 -8.98 3.98
CA MET A 9 -13.11 -7.56 4.30
C MET A 9 -14.42 -6.87 4.70
N THR A 10 -14.30 -5.84 5.53
CA THR A 10 -15.42 -4.95 5.86
C THR A 10 -15.80 -4.05 4.67
N GLU A 11 -17.07 -3.62 4.57
CA GLU A 11 -17.53 -2.70 3.50
C GLU A 11 -16.74 -1.39 3.47
N ASP A 12 -16.39 -0.85 4.65
CA ASP A 12 -15.56 0.35 4.76
C ASP A 12 -14.14 0.13 4.21
N ALA A 13 -13.56 -1.04 4.44
CA ALA A 13 -12.25 -1.39 3.88
C ALA A 13 -12.30 -1.50 2.35
N TYR A 14 -13.41 -1.98 1.78
CA TYR A 14 -13.60 -1.97 0.33
C TYR A 14 -13.64 -0.55 -0.24
N ALA A 15 -14.37 0.37 0.41
CA ALA A 15 -14.46 1.76 -0.03
C ALA A 15 -13.08 2.45 -0.07
N VAL A 16 -12.27 2.25 0.99
CA VAL A 16 -10.90 2.78 1.06
C VAL A 16 -10.01 2.16 -0.01
N LEU A 17 -10.06 0.84 -0.17
CA LEU A 17 -9.25 0.11 -1.15
C LEU A 17 -9.58 0.52 -2.59
N THR A 18 -10.86 0.69 -2.91
CA THR A 18 -11.30 1.18 -4.23
C THR A 18 -10.78 2.59 -4.49
N ARG A 19 -10.82 3.48 -3.48
CA ARG A 19 -10.27 4.83 -3.62
C ARG A 19 -8.76 4.80 -3.90
N ILE A 20 -8.01 4.00 -3.15
CA ILE A 20 -6.56 3.81 -3.38
C ILE A 20 -6.30 3.26 -4.78
N GLY A 21 -7.11 2.30 -5.24
CA GLY A 21 -7.00 1.73 -6.58
C GLY A 21 -7.23 2.74 -7.71
N LEU A 22 -8.11 3.72 -7.50
CA LEU A 22 -8.35 4.84 -8.41
C LEU A 22 -7.21 5.86 -8.39
N GLU A 23 -6.67 6.17 -7.22
CA GLU A 23 -5.62 7.18 -7.04
C GLU A 23 -4.23 6.70 -7.52
N THR A 24 -3.95 5.39 -7.42
CA THR A 24 -2.61 4.83 -7.67
C THR A 24 -2.57 3.85 -8.86
N SER A 25 -2.99 2.60 -8.63
CA SER A 25 -3.18 1.56 -9.63
C SER A 25 -3.95 0.37 -9.07
N LEU A 26 -4.67 -0.33 -9.95
CA LEU A 26 -5.36 -1.58 -9.61
C LEU A 26 -4.40 -2.66 -9.06
N ARG A 27 -3.17 -2.74 -9.60
CA ARG A 27 -2.17 -3.71 -9.13
C ARG A 27 -1.78 -3.45 -7.67
N TYR A 28 -1.61 -2.19 -7.31
CA TYR A 28 -1.27 -1.81 -5.94
C TYR A 28 -2.42 -2.14 -4.99
N ALA A 29 -3.67 -1.83 -5.36
CA ALA A 29 -4.84 -2.25 -4.59
C ALA A 29 -4.91 -3.78 -4.40
N MET A 30 -4.60 -4.58 -5.42
CA MET A 30 -4.55 -6.05 -5.27
C MET A 30 -3.46 -6.51 -4.30
N GLN A 31 -2.28 -5.89 -4.34
CA GLN A 31 -1.18 -6.20 -3.40
C GLN A 31 -1.56 -5.84 -1.96
N LEU A 32 -2.33 -4.76 -1.77
CA LEU A 32 -2.81 -4.33 -0.47
C LEU A 32 -3.81 -5.30 0.16
N ILE A 33 -4.57 -6.09 -0.62
CA ILE A 33 -5.46 -7.13 -0.08
C ILE A 33 -4.66 -8.15 0.74
N THR A 34 -3.55 -8.65 0.19
CA THR A 34 -2.67 -9.61 0.87
C THR A 34 -1.92 -8.98 2.04
N ALA A 35 -1.51 -7.72 1.92
CA ALA A 35 -0.84 -7.01 3.01
C ALA A 35 -1.78 -6.76 4.19
N ALA A 36 -3.00 -6.28 3.93
CA ALA A 36 -4.03 -6.02 4.93
C ALA A 36 -4.47 -7.31 5.63
N SER A 37 -4.57 -8.43 4.91
CA SER A 37 -4.87 -9.73 5.52
C SER A 37 -3.75 -10.22 6.45
N LEU A 38 -2.48 -9.97 6.11
CA LEU A 38 -1.35 -10.28 6.98
C LEU A 38 -1.36 -9.42 8.26
N VAL A 39 -1.71 -8.14 8.16
CA VAL A 39 -1.83 -7.23 9.30
C VAL A 39 -2.98 -7.63 10.22
N ALA A 40 -4.15 -7.94 9.65
CA ALA A 40 -5.30 -8.44 10.40
C ALA A 40 -4.94 -9.73 11.17
N ARG A 41 -4.30 -10.70 10.47
CA ARG A 41 -3.80 -11.94 11.09
C ARG A 41 -2.81 -11.66 12.22
N LYS A 42 -1.91 -10.68 12.07
CA LYS A 42 -0.98 -10.26 13.14
C LYS A 42 -1.71 -9.71 14.37
N ARG A 43 -2.83 -9.00 14.17
CA ARG A 43 -3.72 -8.50 15.24
C ARG A 43 -4.65 -9.60 15.81
N LYS A 44 -4.58 -10.84 15.30
CA LYS A 44 -5.48 -11.95 15.61
C LYS A 44 -6.95 -11.65 15.28
N VAL A 45 -7.17 -10.76 14.32
CA VAL A 45 -8.50 -10.43 13.77
C VAL A 45 -8.55 -11.05 12.37
N GLY A 46 -9.59 -11.82 12.05
CA GLY A 46 -9.69 -12.49 10.74
C GLY A 46 -10.05 -11.54 9.59
N THR A 47 -10.65 -10.40 9.92
CA THR A 47 -11.25 -9.47 8.98
C THR A 47 -10.46 -8.16 8.96
N PRO A 48 -9.90 -7.72 7.82
CA PRO A 48 -9.22 -6.44 7.73
C PRO A 48 -10.18 -5.26 7.92
N ASN A 49 -9.72 -4.29 8.70
CA ASN A 49 -10.39 -3.02 8.93
C ASN A 49 -9.88 -1.96 7.94
N PRO A 50 -10.62 -0.83 7.76
CA PRO A 50 -10.17 0.27 6.90
C PRO A 50 -8.79 0.81 7.28
N GLU A 51 -8.44 0.80 8.57
CA GLU A 51 -7.11 1.19 9.05
C GLU A 51 -5.98 0.31 8.49
N ASP A 52 -6.20 -1.00 8.36
CA ASP A 52 -5.18 -1.94 7.87
C ASP A 52 -4.87 -1.69 6.39
N THR A 53 -5.83 -1.14 5.64
CA THR A 53 -5.63 -0.72 4.23
C THR A 53 -5.05 0.70 4.13
N ALA A 54 -5.41 1.59 5.05
CA ALA A 54 -4.99 2.98 5.06
C ALA A 54 -3.52 3.16 5.48
N GLU A 55 -3.00 2.30 6.37
CA GLU A 55 -1.59 2.31 6.80
C GLU A 55 -0.62 2.27 5.61
N PHE A 56 -0.96 1.51 4.58
CA PHE A 56 -0.14 1.37 3.38
C PHE A 56 -0.58 2.32 2.25
N GLY A 57 -1.87 2.66 2.16
CA GLY A 57 -2.43 3.51 1.10
C GLY A 57 -1.86 4.93 1.01
N GLY A 58 -1.22 5.43 2.06
CA GLY A 58 -0.57 6.75 2.06
C GLY A 58 0.72 6.82 1.23
N TRP A 59 1.29 5.68 0.81
CA TRP A 59 2.51 5.63 0.02
C TRP A 59 2.22 5.23 -1.42
N ASP A 60 2.35 6.17 -2.38
CA ASP A 60 2.30 5.84 -3.80
C ASP A 60 3.64 5.24 -4.25
N PRO A 61 3.70 3.96 -4.65
CA PRO A 61 4.95 3.32 -5.06
C PRO A 61 5.60 3.99 -6.27
N LYS A 62 4.81 4.60 -7.17
CA LYS A 62 5.33 5.23 -8.39
C LYS A 62 6.03 6.54 -8.07
N THR A 63 5.36 7.40 -7.32
CA THR A 63 5.88 8.73 -7.01
C THR A 63 6.94 8.66 -5.91
N GLY A 64 6.71 7.85 -4.87
CA GLY A 64 7.63 7.65 -3.76
C GLY A 64 8.96 7.02 -4.20
N GLY A 65 8.92 6.01 -5.08
CA GLY A 65 10.14 5.39 -5.60
C GLY A 65 11.01 6.35 -6.42
N GLN A 66 10.39 7.19 -7.25
CA GLN A 66 11.11 8.19 -8.05
C GLN A 66 11.71 9.29 -7.17
N GLN A 67 10.97 9.75 -6.16
CA GLN A 67 11.45 10.76 -5.23
C GLN A 67 12.62 10.23 -4.39
N TYR A 68 12.50 9.02 -3.85
CA TYR A 68 13.58 8.36 -3.12
C TYR A 68 14.86 8.25 -3.95
N MET A 69 14.74 7.86 -5.22
CA MET A 69 15.89 7.78 -6.13
C MET A 69 16.51 9.16 -6.42
N ARG A 70 15.69 10.22 -6.57
CA ARG A 70 16.20 11.59 -6.73
C ARG A 70 16.94 12.08 -5.49
N GLU A 71 16.38 11.86 -4.30
CA GLU A 71 17.02 12.22 -3.03
C GLU A 71 18.36 11.48 -2.85
N TYR A 72 18.44 10.19 -3.21
CA TYR A 72 19.69 9.44 -3.22
C TYR A 72 20.70 9.95 -4.26
N GLN A 73 20.24 10.31 -5.46
CA GLN A 73 21.10 10.92 -6.47
C GLN A 73 21.69 12.25 -5.98
N GLU A 74 20.89 13.10 -5.34
CA GLU A 74 21.35 14.36 -4.73
C GLU A 74 22.35 14.14 -3.59
N ALA A 75 22.08 13.18 -2.70
CA ALA A 75 22.92 12.92 -1.54
C ALA A 75 24.31 12.34 -1.89
N PHE A 76 24.40 11.48 -2.91
CA PHE A 76 25.64 10.74 -3.22
C PHE A 76 26.31 11.17 -4.52
N LEU A 77 25.55 11.41 -5.58
CA LEU A 77 26.12 11.62 -6.92
C LEU A 77 26.55 13.06 -7.17
N PHE A 78 25.84 14.03 -6.60
CA PHE A 78 26.10 15.47 -6.80
C PHE A 78 26.90 16.12 -5.67
N ASN A 79 27.06 15.45 -4.53
CA ASN A 79 27.82 15.96 -3.39
C ASN A 79 29.32 15.63 -3.50
N GLU A 80 29.70 14.55 -4.17
CA GLU A 80 31.12 14.17 -4.42
C GLU A 80 31.80 15.02 -5.52
N LEU A 81 31.03 15.80 -6.29
CA LEU A 81 31.54 16.68 -7.35
C LEU A 81 31.87 18.11 -6.87
N ARG A 82 31.92 18.34 -5.55
CA ARG A 82 32.33 19.62 -4.95
C ARG A 82 33.66 19.53 -4.20
#